data_AF-D5RTV6-F1
#
_entry.id   AF-D5RTV6-F1
#
_cell.length_a   1.000
_cell.length_b   1.000
_cell.length_c   1.000
_cell.angle_alpha   90.00
_cell.angle_beta   90.00
_cell.angle_gamma   90.00
#
_symmetry.space_group_name_H-M   'P 1'
#
loop_
_entity.id
_entity.type
_entity.pdbx_description
1 polymer ?
#
loop_
_entity_poly.entity_id
_entity_poly.type
_entity_poly.pdbx_seq_one_letter_code
_entity_poly.pdbx_strand_id
1 'polypeptide(L)'
;LAALLLGRLGRASRAWLLAAFGLVRRALPLHMAAQLLLLTGALLLVLAYEIGGLWQAEQIGRGEVWLAVMAGMLGIGALVALARSLRQLRTALGLFEPEPLPLIGRCVDAAAAPGLWRELHRLSDRAGAAPPDQLVLGLTDGFFVTSGEILLQPEQRRLRGRTLHVPLPLLAALDREEALSIIGHELGHFSGADTEYSRRFAPIYAGVARSLEAVAQAQAGHPSLLTRPALMLGEFVMRQFDHAVHHWSRQREFAADGVGAWLTSPQAAASALLRSTALGQPLQEALVQAVQAGAAAEPDLLAA
;
A
#
# COMPACT_ATOMS: atom_id res chain seq x y z
N LEU A 1 -2.91 -25.09 3.78
CA LEU A 1 -3.31 -25.74 2.51
C LEU A 1 -4.28 -24.89 1.69
N ALA A 2 -5.42 -24.44 2.24
CA ALA A 2 -6.35 -23.57 1.51
C ALA A 2 -5.69 -22.28 0.96
N ALA A 3 -4.91 -21.56 1.76
CA ALA A 3 -4.18 -20.37 1.31
C ALA A 3 -3.21 -20.64 0.15
N LEU A 4 -2.54 -21.81 0.14
CA LEU A 4 -1.64 -22.23 -0.93
C LEU A 4 -2.40 -22.47 -2.25
N LEU A 5 -3.54 -23.17 -2.17
CA LEU A 5 -4.39 -23.43 -3.33
C LEU A 5 -5.00 -22.13 -3.87
N LEU A 6 -5.47 -21.26 -2.99
CA LEU A 6 -6.02 -19.96 -3.33
C LEU A 6 -4.99 -19.03 -3.98
N GLY A 7 -3.75 -19.01 -3.49
CA GLY A 7 -2.65 -18.26 -4.12
C GLY A 7 -2.33 -18.77 -5.53
N ARG A 8 -2.28 -20.10 -5.72
CA ARG A 8 -2.05 -20.72 -7.05
C ARG A 8 -3.18 -20.45 -8.03
N LEU A 9 -4.44 -20.58 -7.60
CA LEU A 9 -5.63 -20.27 -8.41
C LEU A 9 -5.70 -18.78 -8.74
N GLY A 10 -5.32 -17.91 -7.80
CA GLY A 10 -5.22 -16.48 -8.02
C GLY A 10 -4.21 -16.10 -9.12
N ARG A 11 -3.17 -16.91 -9.35
CA ARG A 11 -2.26 -16.73 -10.48
C ARG A 11 -2.89 -17.04 -11.84
N ALA A 12 -3.85 -17.96 -11.89
CA ALA A 12 -4.49 -18.40 -13.13
C ALA A 12 -5.57 -17.42 -13.62
N SER A 13 -6.19 -16.64 -12.73
CA SER A 13 -7.21 -15.67 -13.10
C SER A 13 -7.35 -14.54 -12.08
N ARG A 14 -7.52 -13.30 -12.59
CA ARG A 14 -7.82 -12.10 -11.79
C ARG A 14 -9.12 -12.27 -10.98
N ALA A 15 -10.14 -12.91 -11.57
CA ALA A 15 -11.42 -13.15 -10.89
C ALA A 15 -11.25 -14.10 -9.69
N TRP A 16 -10.45 -15.16 -9.86
CA TRP A 16 -10.11 -16.07 -8.77
C TRP A 16 -9.27 -15.39 -7.70
N LEU A 17 -8.34 -14.51 -8.06
CA LEU A 17 -7.55 -13.73 -7.10
C LEU A 17 -8.44 -12.82 -6.25
N LEU A 18 -9.36 -12.09 -6.89
CA LEU A 18 -10.34 -11.23 -6.21
C LEU A 18 -11.24 -12.03 -5.26
N ALA A 19 -11.79 -13.15 -5.73
CA ALA A 19 -12.66 -14.01 -4.93
C ALA A 19 -11.93 -14.65 -3.75
N ALA A 20 -10.74 -15.21 -4.01
CA ALA A 20 -9.89 -15.83 -3.01
C ALA A 20 -9.47 -14.85 -1.92
N PHE A 21 -9.04 -13.65 -2.31
CA PHE A 21 -8.64 -12.63 -1.37
C PHE A 21 -9.82 -12.03 -0.61
N GLY A 22 -10.99 -11.91 -1.26
CA GLY A 22 -12.25 -11.54 -0.60
C GLY A 22 -12.64 -12.52 0.52
N LEU A 23 -12.46 -13.82 0.30
CA LEU A 23 -12.66 -14.86 1.31
C LEU A 23 -11.63 -14.71 2.45
N VAL A 24 -10.35 -14.60 2.11
CA VAL A 24 -9.26 -14.46 3.08
C VAL A 24 -9.44 -13.24 3.95
N ARG A 25 -9.83 -12.09 3.37
CA ARG A 25 -10.11 -10.86 4.12
C ARG A 25 -11.17 -11.05 5.21
N ARG A 26 -12.20 -11.86 4.96
CA ARG A 26 -13.27 -12.13 5.93
C ARG A 26 -12.84 -13.18 6.95
N ALA A 27 -12.14 -14.23 6.50
CA ALA A 27 -11.80 -15.37 7.34
C ALA A 27 -10.56 -15.11 8.21
N LEU A 28 -9.53 -14.43 7.69
CA LEU A 28 -8.24 -14.26 8.37
C LEU A 28 -8.35 -13.56 9.72
N PRO A 29 -9.07 -12.41 9.87
CA PRO A 29 -9.23 -11.78 11.17
C PRO A 29 -9.93 -12.68 12.18
N LEU A 30 -10.93 -13.46 11.74
CA LEU A 30 -11.65 -14.41 12.60
C LEU A 30 -10.74 -15.54 13.08
N HIS A 31 -9.91 -16.10 12.19
CA HIS A 31 -8.96 -17.16 12.56
C HIS A 31 -7.88 -16.64 13.51
N MET A 32 -7.34 -15.44 13.25
CA MET A 32 -6.37 -14.81 14.13
C MET A 32 -6.98 -14.54 15.51
N ALA A 33 -8.21 -13.99 15.57
CA ALA A 33 -8.92 -13.76 16.82
C ALA A 33 -9.20 -15.07 17.56
N ALA A 34 -9.63 -16.12 16.86
CA ALA A 34 -9.86 -17.43 17.46
C ALA A 34 -8.55 -18.03 18.04
N GLN A 35 -7.44 -17.96 17.32
CA GLN A 35 -6.13 -18.41 17.83
C GLN A 35 -5.72 -17.65 19.08
N LEU A 36 -5.87 -16.33 19.09
CA LEU A 36 -5.60 -15.50 20.27
C LEU A 36 -6.46 -15.91 21.46
N LEU A 37 -7.77 -16.04 21.26
CA LEU A 37 -8.72 -16.42 22.32
C LEU A 37 -8.43 -17.82 22.87
N LEU A 38 -8.16 -18.79 22.00
CA LEU A 38 -7.87 -20.17 22.39
C LEU A 38 -6.54 -20.28 23.16
N LEU A 39 -5.48 -19.60 22.70
CA LEU A 39 -4.19 -19.63 23.38
C LEU A 39 -4.24 -18.90 24.73
N THR A 40 -4.88 -17.73 24.79
CA THR A 40 -5.09 -17.02 26.05
C THR A 40 -5.97 -17.84 26.98
N GLY A 41 -7.05 -18.43 26.49
CA GLY A 41 -7.95 -19.28 27.28
C GLY A 41 -7.25 -20.52 27.84
N ALA A 42 -6.45 -21.21 27.03
CA ALA A 42 -5.65 -22.35 27.47
C ALA A 42 -4.66 -21.96 28.57
N LEU A 43 -3.96 -20.84 28.41
CA LEU A 43 -3.06 -20.31 29.44
C LEU A 43 -3.81 -20.02 30.74
N LEU A 44 -4.96 -19.34 30.67
CA LEU A 44 -5.76 -19.02 31.87
C LEU A 44 -6.27 -20.28 32.57
N LEU A 45 -6.68 -21.31 31.81
CA LEU A 45 -7.10 -22.59 32.38
C LEU A 45 -5.95 -23.31 33.09
N VAL A 46 -4.75 -23.31 32.50
CA VAL A 46 -3.55 -23.87 33.14
C VAL A 46 -3.24 -23.12 34.43
N LEU A 47 -3.22 -21.78 34.40
CA LEU A 47 -2.98 -20.98 35.62
C LEU A 47 -4.05 -21.22 36.69
N ALA A 48 -5.32 -21.33 36.30
CA ALA A 48 -6.41 -21.61 37.22
C ALA A 48 -6.29 -23.01 37.85
N TYR A 49 -5.86 -24.01 37.07
CA TYR A 49 -5.57 -25.36 37.57
C TYR A 49 -4.43 -25.35 38.58
N GLU A 50 -3.30 -24.70 38.26
CA GLU A 50 -2.14 -24.61 39.16
C GLU A 50 -2.50 -23.88 40.47
N ILE A 51 -3.22 -22.74 40.39
CA ILE A 51 -3.71 -22.01 41.57
C ILE A 51 -4.69 -22.87 42.39
N GLY A 52 -5.59 -23.59 41.73
CA GLY A 52 -6.53 -24.50 42.38
C GLY A 52 -5.85 -25.67 43.09
N GLY A 53 -4.73 -26.17 42.55
CA GLY A 53 -3.90 -27.18 43.18
C GLY A 53 -3.25 -26.70 44.49
N LEU A 54 -2.81 -25.44 44.53
CA LEU A 54 -2.26 -24.82 45.76
C LEU A 54 -3.31 -24.70 46.88
N TRP A 55 -4.59 -24.58 46.54
CA TRP A 55 -5.68 -24.54 47.52
C TRP A 55 -5.96 -25.89 48.20
N GLN A 56 -5.50 -27.00 47.62
CA GLN A 56 -5.64 -28.33 48.20
C GLN A 56 -4.45 -28.72 49.07
N ALA A 57 -3.39 -27.90 49.11
CA ALA A 57 -2.22 -28.15 49.95
C ALA A 57 -2.56 -27.92 51.43
N GLU A 58 -2.26 -28.90 52.29
CA GLU A 58 -2.55 -28.86 53.73
C GLU A 58 -1.73 -27.79 54.48
N GLN A 59 -0.61 -27.33 53.91
CA GLN A 59 0.24 -26.27 54.47
C GLN A 59 0.66 -25.30 53.38
N ILE A 60 0.04 -24.12 53.35
CA ILE A 60 0.39 -23.09 52.38
C ILE A 60 1.66 -22.36 52.82
N GLY A 61 2.76 -22.61 52.11
CA GLY A 61 4.05 -21.95 52.37
C GLY A 61 4.16 -20.54 51.75
N ARG A 62 5.10 -19.72 52.24
CA ARG A 62 5.39 -18.37 51.66
C ARG A 62 5.76 -18.43 50.17
N GLY A 63 6.38 -19.53 49.73
CA GLY A 63 6.72 -19.75 48.31
C GLY A 63 5.49 -19.97 47.43
N GLU A 64 4.49 -20.71 47.91
CA GLU A 64 3.25 -21.02 47.18
C GLU A 64 2.37 -19.79 47.01
N VAL A 65 2.29 -18.94 48.03
CA VAL A 65 1.66 -17.62 47.93
C VAL A 65 2.34 -16.80 46.81
N TRP A 66 3.67 -16.80 46.74
CA TRP A 66 4.38 -16.07 45.69
C TRP A 66 4.11 -16.64 44.29
N LEU A 67 4.04 -17.97 44.16
CA LEU A 67 3.69 -18.64 42.90
C LEU A 67 2.26 -18.26 42.45
N ALA A 68 1.29 -18.25 43.37
CA ALA A 68 -0.08 -17.85 43.08
C ALA A 68 -0.17 -16.38 42.62
N VAL A 69 0.57 -15.47 43.26
CA VAL A 69 0.62 -14.05 42.86
C VAL A 69 1.27 -13.90 41.47
N MET A 70 2.37 -14.62 41.21
CA MET A 70 3.02 -14.60 39.90
C MET A 70 2.10 -15.15 38.80
N ALA A 71 1.40 -16.24 39.06
CA ALA A 71 0.39 -16.80 38.16
C ALA A 71 -0.75 -15.81 37.89
N GLY A 72 -1.24 -15.12 38.93
CA GLY A 72 -2.25 -14.06 38.80
C GLY A 72 -1.77 -12.90 37.94
N MET A 73 -0.54 -12.41 38.15
CA MET A 73 0.06 -11.36 37.30
C MET A 73 0.19 -11.80 35.85
N LEU A 74 0.60 -13.05 35.60
CA LEU A 74 0.71 -13.60 34.25
C LEU A 74 -0.66 -13.68 33.56
N GLY A 75 -1.71 -14.07 34.30
CA GLY A 75 -3.09 -14.10 33.82
C GLY A 75 -3.62 -12.70 33.46
N ILE A 76 -3.38 -11.70 34.31
CA ILE A 76 -3.74 -10.30 34.04
C ILE A 76 -2.99 -9.79 32.80
N GLY A 77 -1.68 -10.07 32.71
CA GLY A 77 -0.87 -9.71 31.55
C GLY A 77 -1.40 -10.30 30.24
N ALA A 78 -1.81 -11.58 30.26
CA ALA A 78 -2.39 -12.25 29.11
C ALA A 78 -3.74 -11.62 28.67
N LEU A 79 -4.59 -11.24 29.61
CA LEU A 79 -5.87 -10.55 29.34
C LEU A 79 -5.65 -9.15 28.76
N VAL A 80 -4.69 -8.38 29.30
CA VAL A 80 -4.33 -7.06 28.78
C VAL A 80 -3.78 -7.16 27.36
N ALA A 81 -2.93 -8.16 27.08
CA ALA A 81 -2.41 -8.42 25.74
C ALA A 81 -3.54 -8.75 24.75
N LEU A 82 -4.46 -9.65 25.13
CA LEU A 82 -5.63 -10.00 24.32
C LEU A 82 -6.48 -8.77 24.00
N ALA A 83 -6.81 -7.95 25.00
CA ALA A 83 -7.63 -6.75 24.83
C ALA A 83 -6.97 -5.74 23.89
N ARG A 84 -5.64 -5.53 24.00
CA ARG A 84 -4.88 -4.67 23.09
C ARG A 84 -4.89 -5.19 21.66
N SER A 85 -4.61 -6.47 21.45
CA SER A 85 -4.58 -7.08 20.11
C SER A 85 -5.94 -7.04 19.42
N LEU A 86 -7.03 -7.32 20.14
CA LEU A 86 -8.38 -7.22 19.60
C LEU A 86 -8.76 -5.77 19.25
N ARG A 87 -8.36 -4.80 20.08
CA ARG A 87 -8.57 -3.38 19.78
C ARG A 87 -7.81 -2.95 18.53
N GLN A 88 -6.55 -3.35 18.41
CA GLN A 88 -5.74 -3.05 17.21
C GLN A 88 -6.30 -3.70 15.96
N LEU A 89 -6.72 -4.97 16.03
CA LEU A 89 -7.36 -5.64 14.90
C LEU A 89 -8.64 -4.88 14.47
N ARG A 90 -9.44 -4.41 15.43
CA ARG A 90 -10.63 -3.59 15.16
C ARG A 90 -10.28 -2.22 14.55
N THR A 91 -9.27 -1.53 15.05
CA THR A 91 -8.81 -0.25 14.49
C THR A 91 -8.27 -0.43 13.07
N ALA A 92 -7.47 -1.48 12.84
CA ALA A 92 -6.90 -1.79 11.54
C ALA A 92 -7.98 -2.16 10.51
N LEU A 93 -9.05 -2.85 10.95
CA LEU A 93 -10.27 -3.08 10.17
C LEU A 93 -11.19 -1.86 10.07
N GLY A 94 -10.92 -0.77 10.80
CA GLY A 94 -11.68 0.49 10.78
C GLY A 94 -11.06 1.58 9.91
N LEU A 95 -9.77 1.47 9.57
CA LEU A 95 -9.02 2.44 8.76
C LEU A 95 -9.32 2.32 7.24
N PHE A 96 -10.56 2.04 6.86
CA PHE A 96 -10.99 1.93 5.47
C PHE A 96 -11.24 3.28 4.78
N GLU A 97 -10.89 4.40 5.42
CA GLU A 97 -10.87 5.70 4.74
C GLU A 97 -9.45 5.98 4.21
N PRO A 98 -9.26 6.01 2.89
CA PRO A 98 -8.00 6.46 2.32
C PRO A 98 -7.79 7.91 2.73
N GLU A 99 -6.72 8.21 3.47
CA GLU A 99 -6.29 9.60 3.64
C GLU A 99 -5.95 10.19 2.25
N PRO A 100 -6.31 11.45 1.99
CA PRO A 100 -5.96 12.10 0.72
C PRO A 100 -4.44 12.11 0.53
N LEU A 101 -3.97 11.74 -0.66
CA LEU A 101 -2.55 11.79 -0.99
C LEU A 101 -2.07 13.25 -0.97
N PRO A 102 -1.15 13.66 -0.08
CA PRO A 102 -0.55 14.98 -0.18
C PRO A 102 0.29 15.07 -1.45
N LEU A 103 0.03 16.07 -2.29
CA LEU A 103 0.77 16.30 -3.53
C LEU A 103 1.15 17.76 -3.66
N ILE A 104 2.44 18.04 -3.77
CA ILE A 104 2.94 19.39 -4.02
C ILE A 104 2.92 19.64 -5.52
N GLY A 105 2.16 20.64 -5.96
CA GLY A 105 2.07 20.97 -7.37
C GLY A 105 0.99 22.01 -7.66
N ARG A 106 0.82 22.27 -8.95
CA ARG A 106 -0.18 23.22 -9.45
C ARG A 106 -1.10 22.52 -10.43
N CYS A 107 -2.41 22.66 -10.20
CA CYS A 107 -3.40 22.20 -11.15
C CYS A 107 -3.37 23.09 -12.40
N VAL A 108 -3.39 22.49 -13.58
CA VAL A 108 -3.36 23.19 -14.87
C VAL A 108 -4.66 22.96 -15.60
N ASP A 109 -5.44 24.03 -15.75
CA ASP A 109 -6.72 23.99 -16.44
C ASP A 109 -6.55 23.99 -17.97
N ALA A 110 -7.59 23.54 -18.68
CA ALA A 110 -7.62 23.50 -20.15
C ALA A 110 -7.35 24.86 -20.81
N ALA A 111 -7.76 25.96 -20.16
CA ALA A 111 -7.50 27.31 -20.63
C ALA A 111 -6.01 27.71 -20.52
N ALA A 112 -5.29 27.18 -19.53
CA ALA A 112 -3.88 27.51 -19.30
C ALA A 112 -2.93 26.76 -20.23
N ALA A 113 -3.28 25.53 -20.62
CA ALA A 113 -2.46 24.69 -21.51
C ALA A 113 -3.30 23.95 -22.57
N PRO A 114 -3.97 24.66 -23.51
CA PRO A 114 -4.92 24.06 -24.43
C PRO A 114 -4.29 23.02 -25.38
N GLY A 115 -3.03 23.21 -25.76
CA GLY A 115 -2.29 22.24 -26.58
C GLY A 115 -2.04 20.91 -25.85
N LEU A 116 -1.62 20.98 -24.60
CA LEU A 116 -1.38 19.81 -23.75
C LEU A 116 -2.67 19.03 -23.51
N TRP A 117 -3.74 19.74 -23.14
CA TRP A 117 -5.04 19.11 -22.95
C TRP A 117 -5.56 18.46 -24.24
N ARG A 118 -5.38 19.07 -25.41
CA ARG A 118 -5.76 18.45 -26.69
C ARG A 118 -5.01 17.15 -26.95
N GLU A 119 -3.71 17.11 -26.66
CA GLU A 119 -2.92 15.88 -26.77
C GLU A 119 -3.35 14.82 -25.75
N LEU A 120 -3.66 15.21 -24.50
CA LEU A 120 -4.18 14.28 -23.49
C LEU A 120 -5.50 13.64 -23.92
N HIS A 121 -6.44 14.42 -24.46
CA HIS A 121 -7.69 13.89 -25.00
C HIS A 121 -7.42 12.94 -26.18
N ARG A 122 -6.58 13.36 -27.13
CA ARG A 122 -6.20 12.52 -28.28
C ARG A 122 -5.56 11.20 -27.85
N LEU A 123 -4.65 11.22 -26.87
CA LEU A 123 -4.02 10.01 -26.34
C LEU A 123 -5.03 9.13 -25.62
N SER A 124 -5.89 9.71 -24.79
CA SER A 124 -6.94 8.98 -24.06
C SER A 124 -7.90 8.27 -25.02
N ASP A 125 -8.36 8.98 -26.05
CA ASP A 125 -9.25 8.43 -27.09
C ASP A 125 -8.59 7.27 -27.84
N ARG A 126 -7.32 7.43 -28.24
CA ARG A 126 -6.56 6.36 -28.91
C ARG A 126 -6.34 5.17 -27.98
N ALA A 127 -6.03 5.41 -26.71
CA ALA A 127 -5.81 4.38 -25.71
C ALA A 127 -7.09 3.64 -25.30
N GLY A 128 -8.27 4.17 -25.64
CA GLY A 128 -9.54 3.67 -25.12
C GLY A 128 -9.68 3.87 -23.61
N ALA A 129 -9.04 4.92 -23.07
CA ALA A 129 -9.05 5.26 -21.65
C ALA A 129 -9.85 6.53 -21.41
N ALA A 130 -10.46 6.65 -20.22
CA ALA A 130 -11.08 7.92 -19.83
C ALA A 130 -10.00 8.99 -19.58
N PRO A 131 -10.18 10.23 -20.08
CA PRO A 131 -9.22 11.29 -19.83
C PRO A 131 -9.13 11.62 -18.33
N PRO A 132 -7.99 12.15 -17.87
CA PRO A 132 -7.87 12.68 -16.52
C PRO A 132 -8.81 13.87 -16.34
N ASP A 133 -9.44 13.95 -15.17
CA ASP A 133 -10.27 15.10 -14.77
C ASP A 133 -9.39 16.29 -14.38
N GLN A 134 -8.18 16.00 -13.89
CA GLN A 134 -7.22 16.98 -13.39
C GLN A 134 -5.82 16.65 -13.90
N LEU A 135 -5.08 17.70 -14.28
CA LEU A 135 -3.67 17.66 -14.58
C LEU A 135 -2.92 18.46 -13.51
N VAL A 136 -2.01 17.81 -12.79
CA VAL A 136 -1.17 18.46 -11.78
C VAL A 136 0.27 18.46 -12.26
N LEU A 137 0.85 19.66 -12.37
CA LEU A 137 2.27 19.84 -12.59
C LEU A 137 2.99 19.92 -11.25
N GLY A 138 3.93 19.02 -11.00
CA GLY A 138 4.75 19.00 -9.79
C GLY A 138 6.24 19.16 -10.11
N LEU A 139 7.03 19.26 -9.04
CA LEU A 139 8.50 19.26 -9.13
C LEU A 139 9.09 17.92 -8.67
N THR A 140 8.40 17.23 -7.76
CA THR A 140 8.80 15.94 -7.20
C THR A 140 8.05 14.80 -7.85
N ASP A 141 8.46 13.57 -7.55
CA ASP A 141 7.82 12.34 -8.01
C ASP A 141 7.89 12.10 -9.52
N GLY A 142 7.51 10.90 -9.95
CA GLY A 142 7.44 10.54 -11.37
C GLY A 142 6.14 10.97 -12.03
N PHE A 143 5.99 10.63 -13.30
CA PHE A 143 4.66 10.58 -13.91
C PHE A 143 3.83 9.54 -13.17
N PHE A 144 2.59 9.86 -12.84
CA PHE A 144 1.68 8.86 -12.29
C PHE A 144 0.23 9.26 -12.52
N VAL A 145 -0.65 8.27 -12.51
CA VAL A 145 -2.08 8.47 -12.44
C VAL A 145 -2.69 7.93 -11.15
N THR A 146 -3.73 8.61 -10.65
CA THR A 146 -4.51 8.13 -9.50
C THR A 146 -5.97 8.51 -9.63
N SER A 147 -6.84 7.71 -9.01
CA SER A 147 -8.26 8.04 -8.80
C SER A 147 -8.60 8.33 -7.34
N GLY A 148 -7.58 8.34 -6.47
CA GLY A 148 -7.73 8.66 -5.05
C GLY A 148 -7.93 10.16 -4.82
N GLU A 149 -8.43 10.53 -3.65
CA GLU A 149 -8.44 11.94 -3.25
C GLU A 149 -7.01 12.46 -3.11
N ILE A 150 -6.74 13.66 -3.62
CA ILE A 150 -5.45 14.35 -3.49
C ILE A 150 -5.67 15.60 -2.65
N LEU A 151 -4.76 15.86 -1.71
CA LEU A 151 -4.64 17.16 -1.05
C LEU A 151 -3.52 17.94 -1.73
N LEU A 152 -3.89 18.87 -2.61
CA LEU A 152 -2.94 19.69 -3.36
C LEU A 152 -2.32 20.74 -2.44
N GLN A 153 -1.00 20.81 -2.43
CA GLN A 153 -0.21 21.76 -1.66
C GLN A 153 0.57 22.69 -2.60
N PRO A 154 0.73 23.98 -2.23
CA PRO A 154 0.38 24.59 -0.94
C PRO A 154 -1.08 25.07 -0.83
N GLU A 155 -1.89 24.97 -1.89
CA GLU A 155 -3.26 25.52 -1.95
C GLU A 155 -4.25 24.89 -0.95
N GLN A 156 -3.90 23.76 -0.32
CA GLN A 156 -4.76 22.96 0.55
C GLN A 156 -6.08 22.57 -0.12
N ARG A 157 -6.05 22.41 -1.45
CA ARG A 157 -7.24 22.12 -2.26
C ARG A 157 -7.42 20.62 -2.39
N ARG A 158 -8.62 20.13 -2.07
CA ARG A 158 -8.96 18.72 -2.29
C ARG A 158 -9.37 18.48 -3.74
N LEU A 159 -8.73 17.51 -4.35
CA LEU A 159 -8.89 17.07 -5.72
C LEU A 159 -9.53 15.67 -5.71
N ARG A 160 -10.57 15.50 -6.53
CA ARG A 160 -11.34 14.25 -6.65
C ARG A 160 -11.47 13.87 -8.12
N GLY A 161 -11.43 12.57 -8.40
CA GLY A 161 -11.50 12.04 -9.76
C GLY A 161 -10.16 11.49 -10.22
N ARG A 162 -9.98 11.37 -11.54
CA ARG A 162 -8.74 10.92 -12.17
C ARG A 162 -7.76 12.09 -12.25
N THR A 163 -6.62 11.96 -11.60
CA THR A 163 -5.54 12.93 -11.70
C THR A 163 -4.37 12.32 -12.43
N LEU A 164 -3.83 13.05 -13.41
CA LEU A 164 -2.53 12.82 -14.01
C LEU A 164 -1.54 13.80 -13.39
N HIS A 165 -0.48 13.28 -12.77
CA HIS A 165 0.65 14.05 -12.31
C HIS A 165 1.76 14.04 -13.37
N VAL A 166 2.29 15.22 -13.69
CA VAL A 166 3.40 15.39 -14.63
C VAL A 166 4.52 16.19 -13.95
N PRO A 167 5.69 15.56 -13.70
CA PRO A 167 6.83 16.25 -13.13
C PRO A 167 7.47 17.18 -14.18
N LEU A 168 7.45 18.48 -13.89
CA LEU A 168 8.00 19.53 -14.75
C LEU A 168 9.46 19.31 -15.15
N PRO A 169 10.38 18.91 -14.24
CA PRO A 169 11.78 18.77 -14.63
C PRO A 169 12.02 17.62 -15.60
N LEU A 170 11.31 16.48 -15.41
CA LEU A 170 11.35 15.39 -16.37
C LEU A 170 10.68 15.79 -17.69
N LEU A 171 9.55 16.51 -17.66
CA LEU A 171 8.91 17.01 -18.88
C LEU A 171 9.84 17.94 -19.68
N ALA A 172 10.68 18.72 -19.01
CA ALA A 172 11.68 19.58 -19.65
C ALA A 172 12.91 18.81 -20.19
N ALA A 173 13.27 17.68 -19.55
CA ALA A 173 14.43 16.88 -19.92
C ALA A 173 14.14 15.78 -20.95
N LEU A 174 12.87 15.42 -21.16
CA LEU A 174 12.42 14.43 -22.13
C LEU A 174 11.99 15.10 -23.43
N ASP A 175 12.18 14.39 -24.55
CA ASP A 175 11.57 14.82 -25.80
C ASP A 175 10.04 14.59 -25.81
N ARG A 176 9.39 15.12 -26.85
CA ARG A 176 7.93 15.04 -26.98
C ARG A 176 7.44 13.59 -27.07
N GLU A 177 8.10 12.72 -27.82
CA GLU A 177 7.63 11.34 -27.97
C GLU A 177 7.88 10.51 -26.72
N GLU A 178 8.99 10.76 -26.02
CA GLU A 178 9.32 10.17 -24.74
C GLU A 178 8.28 10.53 -23.67
N ALA A 179 7.97 11.82 -23.52
CA ALA A 179 6.96 12.28 -22.58
C ALA A 179 5.56 11.72 -22.90
N LEU A 180 5.17 11.73 -24.18
CA LEU A 180 3.89 11.14 -24.61
C LEU A 180 3.86 9.62 -24.44
N SER A 181 4.99 8.94 -24.53
CA SER A 181 5.09 7.49 -24.24
C SER A 181 4.81 7.21 -22.77
N ILE A 182 5.40 7.99 -21.85
CA ILE A 182 5.15 7.82 -20.41
C ILE A 182 3.69 8.17 -20.08
N ILE A 183 3.17 9.29 -20.60
CA ILE A 183 1.76 9.65 -20.44
C ILE A 183 0.85 8.54 -21.00
N GLY A 184 1.20 7.96 -22.14
CA GLY A 184 0.49 6.83 -22.74
C GLY A 184 0.48 5.59 -21.84
N HIS A 185 1.63 5.27 -21.24
CA HIS A 185 1.74 4.22 -20.22
C HIS A 185 0.81 4.51 -19.02
N GLU A 186 0.85 5.73 -18.49
CA GLU A 186 -0.01 6.13 -17.37
C GLU A 186 -1.50 6.03 -17.71
N LEU A 187 -1.91 6.45 -18.90
CA LEU A 187 -3.29 6.30 -19.38
C LEU A 187 -3.67 4.82 -19.56
N GLY A 188 -2.69 3.96 -19.90
CA GLY A 188 -2.84 2.51 -19.94
C GLY A 188 -3.39 1.93 -18.63
N HIS A 189 -2.98 2.47 -17.47
CA HIS A 189 -3.48 2.07 -16.16
C HIS A 189 -4.97 2.43 -15.92
N PHE A 190 -5.52 3.37 -16.70
CA PHE A 190 -6.94 3.73 -16.67
C PHE A 190 -7.81 2.92 -17.65
N SER A 191 -7.23 2.06 -18.48
CA SER A 191 -7.98 1.20 -19.39
C SER A 191 -8.77 0.09 -18.65
N GLY A 192 -9.90 -0.35 -19.25
CA GLY A 192 -11.00 -1.06 -18.57
C GLY A 192 -10.66 -2.39 -17.87
N ALA A 193 -9.62 -3.10 -18.27
CA ALA A 193 -9.25 -4.38 -17.64
C ALA A 193 -8.48 -4.22 -16.31
N ASP A 194 -7.85 -3.06 -16.12
CA ASP A 194 -6.99 -2.76 -14.97
C ASP A 194 -7.71 -1.96 -13.89
N THR A 195 -8.79 -1.29 -14.24
CA THR A 195 -9.60 -0.50 -13.32
C THR A 195 -10.24 -1.37 -12.23
N GLU A 196 -10.69 -2.58 -12.52
CA GLU A 196 -11.30 -3.44 -11.49
C GLU A 196 -10.27 -3.95 -10.48
N TYR A 197 -9.11 -4.44 -10.95
CA TYR A 197 -8.03 -4.89 -10.08
C TYR A 197 -7.51 -3.75 -9.20
N SER A 198 -7.19 -2.60 -9.79
CA SER A 198 -6.64 -1.45 -9.07
C SER A 198 -7.66 -0.81 -8.13
N ARG A 199 -8.96 -0.81 -8.45
CA ARG A 199 -9.99 -0.26 -7.56
C ARG A 199 -10.44 -1.21 -6.46
N ARG A 200 -10.49 -2.52 -6.72
CA ARG A 200 -11.06 -3.50 -5.78
C ARG A 200 -10.01 -4.30 -5.03
N PHE A 201 -8.94 -4.74 -5.68
CA PHE A 201 -7.95 -5.62 -5.05
C PHE A 201 -6.86 -4.82 -4.32
N ALA A 202 -6.17 -3.93 -5.02
CA ALA A 202 -4.94 -3.29 -4.51
C ALA A 202 -5.14 -2.52 -3.18
N PRO A 203 -6.22 -1.71 -2.98
CA PRO A 203 -6.42 -0.99 -1.73
C PRO A 203 -6.69 -1.95 -0.55
N ILE A 204 -7.42 -3.03 -0.82
CA ILE A 204 -7.72 -4.05 0.20
C ILE A 204 -6.45 -4.81 0.57
N TYR A 205 -5.65 -5.21 -0.42
CA TYR A 205 -4.38 -5.90 -0.22
C TYR A 205 -3.43 -5.07 0.66
N ALA A 206 -3.24 -3.81 0.28
CA ALA A 206 -2.42 -2.86 1.03
C ALA A 206 -2.97 -2.60 2.44
N GLY A 207 -4.30 -2.50 2.60
CA GLY A 207 -4.93 -2.34 3.92
C GLY A 207 -4.67 -3.52 4.86
N VAL A 208 -4.79 -4.76 4.37
CA VAL A 208 -4.48 -5.97 5.16
C VAL A 208 -3.00 -6.03 5.50
N ALA A 209 -2.10 -5.72 4.56
CA ALA A 209 -0.66 -5.66 4.81
C ALA A 209 -0.31 -4.66 5.91
N ARG A 210 -0.79 -3.41 5.81
CA ARG A 210 -0.59 -2.37 6.83
C ARG A 210 -1.14 -2.77 8.20
N SER A 211 -2.29 -3.45 8.21
CA SER A 211 -2.92 -3.93 9.44
C SER A 211 -2.03 -4.95 10.17
N LEU A 212 -1.47 -5.92 9.43
CA LEU A 212 -0.56 -6.91 10.00
C LEU A 212 0.74 -6.25 10.49
N GLU A 213 1.28 -5.32 9.72
CA GLU A 213 2.48 -4.57 10.09
C GLU A 213 2.27 -3.74 11.36
N ALA A 214 1.16 -3.02 11.49
CA ALA A 214 0.83 -2.25 12.70
C ALA A 214 0.75 -3.13 13.96
N VAL A 215 0.16 -4.34 13.83
CA VAL A 215 0.09 -5.31 14.94
C VAL A 215 1.48 -5.88 15.26
N ALA A 216 2.33 -6.10 14.25
CA ALA A 216 3.71 -6.55 14.45
C ALA A 216 4.57 -5.48 15.13
N GLN A 217 4.50 -4.23 14.68
CA GLN A 217 5.22 -3.09 15.25
C GLN A 217 4.84 -2.84 16.71
N ALA A 218 3.55 -2.91 17.04
CA ALA A 218 3.09 -2.76 18.43
C ALA A 218 3.63 -3.83 19.38
N GLN A 219 4.02 -5.00 18.86
CA GLN A 219 4.61 -6.09 19.62
C GLN A 219 6.13 -6.05 19.66
N ALA A 220 6.79 -5.26 18.82
CA ALA A 220 8.25 -5.19 18.77
C ALA A 220 8.88 -4.80 20.11
N GLY A 221 8.19 -4.00 20.93
CA GLY A 221 8.65 -3.65 22.28
C GLY A 221 8.40 -4.72 23.35
N HIS A 222 7.41 -5.59 23.17
CA HIS A 222 7.00 -6.63 24.14
C HIS A 222 6.43 -7.84 23.37
N PRO A 223 7.28 -8.69 22.77
CA PRO A 223 6.82 -9.79 21.93
C PRO A 223 6.06 -10.81 22.76
N SER A 224 4.73 -10.88 22.58
CA SER A 224 3.90 -11.86 23.27
C SER A 224 3.92 -13.19 22.52
N LEU A 225 4.29 -14.27 23.23
CA LEU A 225 4.22 -15.63 22.70
C LEU A 225 2.79 -16.03 22.32
N LEU A 226 1.78 -15.37 22.89
CA LEU A 226 0.36 -15.62 22.60
C LEU A 226 -0.06 -15.07 21.24
N THR A 227 0.54 -13.96 20.81
CA THR A 227 0.13 -13.23 19.60
C THR A 227 0.95 -13.60 18.37
N ARG A 228 2.18 -14.08 18.57
CA ARG A 228 3.10 -14.49 17.49
C ARG A 228 2.51 -15.52 16.52
N PRO A 229 1.82 -16.59 16.95
CA PRO A 229 1.25 -17.57 16.02
C PRO A 229 0.19 -16.98 15.08
N ALA A 230 -0.63 -16.06 15.59
CA ALA A 230 -1.65 -15.37 14.79
C ALA A 230 -1.00 -14.46 13.74
N LEU A 231 0.04 -13.71 14.10
CA LEU A 231 0.81 -12.89 13.17
C LEU A 231 1.49 -13.74 12.08
N MET A 232 2.14 -14.84 12.46
CA MET A 232 2.76 -15.77 11.51
C MET A 232 1.74 -16.35 10.53
N LEU A 233 0.51 -16.63 10.97
CA LEU A 233 -0.56 -17.06 10.08
C LEU A 233 -0.92 -15.94 9.08
N GLY A 234 -1.07 -14.71 9.54
CA GLY A 234 -1.33 -13.54 8.68
C GLY A 234 -0.26 -13.36 7.61
N GLU A 235 1.01 -13.30 8.03
CA GLU A 235 2.16 -13.19 7.12
C GLU A 235 2.27 -14.37 6.15
N PHE A 236 2.04 -15.60 6.64
CA PHE A 236 2.05 -16.79 5.79
C PHE A 236 0.99 -16.70 4.69
N VAL A 237 -0.23 -16.30 5.06
CA VAL A 237 -1.35 -16.14 4.12
C VAL A 237 -1.02 -15.07 3.09
N MET A 238 -0.55 -13.89 3.51
CA MET A 238 -0.17 -12.80 2.60
C MET A 238 0.91 -13.23 1.61
N ARG A 239 1.95 -13.93 2.07
CA ARG A 239 3.01 -14.48 1.20
C ARG A 239 2.52 -15.42 0.11
N GLN A 240 1.39 -16.11 0.32
CA GLN A 240 0.82 -16.96 -0.73
C GLN A 240 0.20 -16.15 -1.88
N PHE A 241 -0.21 -14.91 -1.61
CA PHE A 241 -0.76 -14.01 -2.61
C PHE A 241 0.31 -13.16 -3.29
N ASP A 242 1.45 -12.87 -2.64
CA ASP A 242 2.53 -12.04 -3.22
C ASP A 242 2.89 -12.46 -4.65
N HIS A 243 3.10 -13.76 -4.91
CA HIS A 243 3.43 -14.23 -6.26
C HIS A 243 2.33 -13.95 -7.29
N ALA A 244 1.05 -14.05 -6.91
CA ALA A 244 -0.05 -13.72 -7.79
C ALA A 244 -0.17 -12.20 -8.00
N VAL A 245 -0.02 -11.42 -6.93
CA VAL A 245 -0.02 -9.96 -6.97
C VAL A 245 1.10 -9.45 -7.88
N HIS A 246 2.34 -9.91 -7.69
CA HIS A 246 3.47 -9.53 -8.53
C HIS A 246 3.31 -10.00 -9.98
N HIS A 247 2.75 -11.19 -10.21
CA HIS A 247 2.47 -11.67 -11.56
C HIS A 247 1.50 -10.75 -12.30
N TRP A 248 0.36 -10.44 -11.69
CA TRP A 248 -0.63 -9.56 -12.31
C TRP A 248 -0.14 -8.12 -12.39
N SER A 249 0.58 -7.61 -11.38
CA SER A 249 1.22 -6.30 -11.44
C SER A 249 2.14 -6.21 -12.66
N ARG A 250 3.02 -7.20 -12.87
CA ARG A 250 3.93 -7.21 -14.01
C ARG A 250 3.20 -7.27 -15.35
N GLN A 251 2.12 -8.06 -15.44
CA GLN A 251 1.33 -8.13 -16.66
C GLN A 251 0.62 -6.81 -16.97
N ARG A 252 0.24 -6.05 -15.94
CA ARG A 252 -0.31 -4.70 -16.09
C ARG A 252 0.75 -3.71 -16.59
N GLU A 253 1.94 -3.72 -15.99
CA GLU A 253 3.05 -2.88 -16.47
C GLU A 253 3.37 -3.16 -17.95
N PHE A 254 3.46 -4.43 -18.35
CA PHE A 254 3.69 -4.77 -19.76
C PHE A 254 2.55 -4.32 -20.69
N ALA A 255 1.29 -4.35 -20.21
CA ALA A 255 0.17 -3.85 -20.98
C ALA A 255 0.24 -2.32 -21.13
N ALA A 256 0.55 -1.60 -20.05
CA ALA A 256 0.75 -0.16 -20.04
C ALA A 256 1.94 0.26 -20.93
N ASP A 257 3.08 -0.45 -20.86
CA ASP A 257 4.22 -0.27 -21.76
C ASP A 257 3.83 -0.47 -23.22
N GLY A 258 3.01 -1.48 -23.50
CA GLY A 258 2.44 -1.72 -24.83
C GLY A 258 1.58 -0.56 -25.32
N VAL A 259 0.75 0.04 -24.46
CA VAL A 259 -0.04 1.23 -24.78
C VAL A 259 0.87 2.44 -25.05
N GLY A 260 1.86 2.69 -24.20
CA GLY A 260 2.84 3.76 -24.39
C GLY A 260 3.55 3.66 -25.74
N ALA A 261 4.13 2.49 -26.03
CA ALA A 261 4.83 2.22 -27.29
C ALA A 261 3.93 2.27 -28.52
N TRP A 262 2.67 1.82 -28.42
CA TRP A 262 1.70 1.88 -29.52
C TRP A 262 1.21 3.31 -29.81
N LEU A 263 1.08 4.14 -28.78
CA LEU A 263 0.68 5.54 -28.93
C LEU A 263 1.77 6.40 -29.58
N THR A 264 3.03 6.08 -29.32
CA THR A 264 4.22 6.75 -29.88
C THR A 264 5.03 5.80 -30.76
N SER A 265 6.16 5.28 -30.25
CA SER A 265 7.02 4.30 -30.90
C SER A 265 7.74 3.44 -29.84
N PRO A 266 8.14 2.20 -30.17
CA PRO A 266 8.95 1.36 -29.28
C PRO A 266 10.28 2.02 -28.89
N GLN A 267 10.89 2.79 -29.80
CA GLN A 267 12.14 3.51 -29.55
C GLN A 267 11.94 4.63 -28.54
N ALA A 268 10.87 5.45 -28.69
CA ALA A 268 10.54 6.49 -27.73
C ALA A 268 10.21 5.91 -26.36
N ALA A 269 9.48 4.79 -26.29
CA ALA A 269 9.19 4.11 -25.04
C ALA A 269 10.44 3.59 -24.33
N ALA A 270 11.34 2.92 -25.07
CA ALA A 270 12.60 2.45 -24.52
C ALA A 270 13.51 3.61 -24.06
N SER A 271 13.61 4.67 -24.86
CA SER A 271 14.39 5.86 -24.52
C SER A 271 13.83 6.57 -23.28
N ALA A 272 12.50 6.73 -23.21
CA ALA A 272 11.83 7.34 -22.07
C ALA A 272 12.10 6.57 -20.76
N LEU A 273 12.02 5.23 -20.78
CA LEU A 273 12.34 4.38 -19.63
C LEU A 273 13.81 4.56 -19.18
N LEU A 274 14.75 4.54 -20.12
CA LEU A 274 16.17 4.73 -19.82
C LEU A 274 16.45 6.13 -19.25
N ARG A 275 15.92 7.18 -19.87
CA ARG A 275 16.15 8.57 -19.46
C ARG A 275 15.47 8.89 -18.14
N SER A 276 14.22 8.52 -17.95
CA SER A 276 13.51 8.76 -16.68
C SER A 276 14.20 8.04 -15.51
N THR A 277 14.70 6.82 -15.73
CA THR A 277 15.48 6.09 -14.72
C THR A 277 16.84 6.76 -14.45
N ALA A 278 17.55 7.16 -15.50
CA ALA A 278 18.87 7.79 -15.36
C ALA A 278 18.80 9.19 -14.73
N LEU A 279 17.74 9.95 -15.00
CA LEU A 279 17.55 11.30 -14.49
C LEU A 279 16.96 11.34 -13.07
N GLY A 280 16.34 10.25 -12.59
CA GLY A 280 15.63 10.24 -11.31
C GLY A 280 16.48 10.69 -10.12
N GLN A 281 17.63 10.05 -9.91
CA GLN A 281 18.52 10.39 -8.79
C GLN A 281 19.17 11.78 -8.96
N PRO A 282 19.81 12.13 -10.11
CA PRO A 282 20.40 13.45 -10.30
C PRO A 282 19.39 14.60 -10.11
N LEU A 283 18.17 14.43 -10.63
CA LEU A 283 17.12 15.43 -10.48
C LEU A 283 16.72 15.61 -9.01
N GLN A 284 16.57 14.50 -8.28
CA GLN A 284 16.22 14.56 -6.86
C GLN A 284 17.32 15.26 -6.05
N GLU A 285 18.60 15.00 -6.36
CA GLU A 285 19.73 15.68 -5.74
C GLU A 285 19.73 17.18 -6.04
N ALA A 286 19.52 17.57 -7.31
CA ALA A 286 19.44 18.97 -7.73
C ALA A 286 18.29 19.72 -7.02
N LEU A 287 17.11 19.11 -6.92
CA LEU A 287 15.97 19.70 -6.21
C LEU A 287 16.24 19.86 -4.71
N VAL A 288 16.86 18.86 -4.07
CA VAL A 288 17.23 18.95 -2.65
C VAL A 288 18.25 20.07 -2.42
N GLN A 289 19.27 20.17 -3.28
CA GLN A 289 20.28 21.23 -3.20
C GLN A 289 19.66 22.62 -3.39
N ALA A 290 18.75 22.77 -4.37
CA ALA A 290 18.04 24.01 -4.60
C ALA A 290 17.21 24.46 -3.38
N VAL A 291 16.48 23.52 -2.76
CA VAL A 291 15.72 23.80 -1.53
C VAL A 291 16.63 24.20 -0.38
N GLN A 292 17.79 23.54 -0.23
CA GLN A 292 18.77 23.87 0.81
C GLN A 292 19.45 25.23 0.58
N ALA A 293 19.74 25.59 -0.66
CA ALA A 293 20.33 26.87 -1.03
C ALA A 293 19.33 28.04 -0.91
N GLY A 294 18.03 27.78 -1.00
CA GLY A 294 16.98 28.79 -0.84
C GLY A 294 17.13 29.91 -1.87
N ALA A 295 17.22 31.16 -1.41
CA ALA A 295 17.38 32.32 -2.30
C ALA A 295 18.75 32.38 -3.03
N ALA A 296 19.72 31.55 -2.62
CA ALA A 296 21.02 31.45 -3.27
C ALA A 296 21.09 30.35 -4.35
N ALA A 297 20.00 29.62 -4.60
CA ALA A 297 19.94 28.63 -5.67
C ALA A 297 20.04 29.31 -7.05
N GLU A 298 20.73 28.67 -7.99
CA GLU A 298 20.75 29.15 -9.38
C GLU A 298 19.33 29.10 -9.98
N PRO A 299 18.96 30.08 -10.83
CA PRO A 299 17.62 30.16 -11.41
C PRO A 299 17.34 29.04 -12.43
N ASP A 300 18.38 28.40 -12.99
CA ASP A 300 18.24 27.25 -13.88
C ASP A 300 18.70 25.96 -13.17
N LEU A 301 17.74 25.19 -12.69
CA LEU A 301 17.97 23.94 -11.96
C LEU A 301 18.37 22.76 -12.86
N LEU A 302 18.32 22.92 -14.18
CA LEU A 302 18.71 21.87 -15.14
C LEU A 302 20.14 22.07 -15.68
N ALA A 303 20.74 23.23 -15.44
CA ALA A 303 22.09 23.57 -15.86
C ALA A 303 23.18 23.26 -14.81
N ALA A 304 22.76 23.03 -13.55
CA ALA A 304 23.61 22.67 -12.41
C ALA A 304 23.87 21.16 -12.34
#